data_AF-A0A453LMG9-F1
#
_entry.id   AF-A0A453LMG9-F1
#
_cell.length_a   1.000
_cell.length_b   1.000
_cell.length_c   1.000
_cell.angle_alpha   90.00
_cell.angle_beta   90.00
_cell.angle_gamma   90.00
#
_symmetry.space_group_name_H-M   'P 1'
#
loop_
_entity.id
_entity.type
_entity.pdbx_description
1 polymer ?
#
loop_
_entity_poly.entity_id
_entity_poly.type
_entity_poly.pdbx_seq_one_letter_code
_entity_poly.pdbx_strand_id
1 'polypeptide(L)'
;MHNEKNVSEAILNTCLDIPDKTKDNNKARLDVALYCDRPKLHLNKNSKGVWKKPRAKYCVSKDDKMTILKWFKEVKFSDGFAANLSKTVNLHQKKMYWAEKP
;
A
#
# COMPACT_ATOMS: atom_id res chain seq x y z
N MET A 1 -0.39 -15.06 -15.27
CA MET A 1 -0.23 -14.60 -13.88
C MET A 1 -1.15 -13.41 -13.58
N HIS A 2 -2.45 -13.65 -13.44
CA HIS A 2 -3.40 -12.59 -13.03
C HIS A 2 -3.47 -12.51 -11.50
N ASN A 3 -3.52 -13.66 -10.82
CA ASN A 3 -3.64 -13.74 -9.37
C ASN A 3 -2.40 -13.19 -8.65
N GLU A 4 -1.21 -13.57 -9.10
CA GLU A 4 0.05 -13.16 -8.50
C GLU A 4 0.25 -11.65 -8.62
N LYS A 5 -0.12 -11.08 -9.78
CA LYS A 5 -0.13 -9.63 -10.00
C LYS A 5 -1.08 -8.93 -9.01
N ASN A 6 -2.32 -9.41 -8.92
CA ASN A 6 -3.35 -8.80 -8.07
C ASN A 6 -2.98 -8.85 -6.58
N VAL A 7 -2.42 -9.97 -6.11
CA VAL A 7 -1.96 -10.12 -4.72
C VAL A 7 -0.79 -9.19 -4.43
N SER A 8 0.21 -9.16 -5.31
CA SER A 8 1.39 -8.29 -5.16
C SER A 8 1.01 -6.82 -5.14
N GLU A 9 0.11 -6.41 -6.03
CA GLU A 9 -0.43 -5.05 -6.10
C GLU A 9 -1.20 -4.68 -4.82
N ALA A 10 -2.06 -5.58 -4.33
CA ALA A 10 -2.84 -5.34 -3.11
C ALA A 10 -1.93 -5.16 -1.89
N ILE A 11 -0.90 -5.99 -1.74
CA ILE A 11 0.07 -5.90 -0.63
C ILE A 11 0.82 -4.58 -0.68
N LEU A 12 1.42 -4.25 -1.83
CA LEU A 12 2.21 -3.02 -1.98
C LEU A 12 1.37 -1.77 -1.77
N ASN A 13 0.16 -1.70 -2.35
CA ASN A 13 -0.73 -0.55 -2.18
C ASN A 13 -1.17 -0.37 -0.72
N THR A 14 -1.33 -1.47 0.02
CA THR A 14 -1.72 -1.44 1.44
C THR A 14 -0.55 -1.01 2.33
N CYS A 15 0.65 -1.57 2.13
CA CYS A 15 1.84 -1.19 2.89
C CYS A 15 2.31 0.24 2.61
N LEU A 16 2.16 0.74 1.39
CA LEU A 16 2.52 2.11 1.00
C LEU A 16 1.41 3.14 1.26
N ASP A 17 0.25 2.70 1.77
CA ASP A 17 -0.94 3.51 2.05
C ASP A 17 -1.32 4.39 0.84
N ILE A 18 -1.46 3.75 -0.33
CA ILE A 18 -1.85 4.44 -1.57
C ILE A 18 -3.35 4.73 -1.52
N PRO A 19 -3.77 6.02 -1.60
CA PRO A 19 -5.18 6.38 -1.65
C PRO A 19 -5.91 5.64 -2.77
N ASP A 20 -7.14 5.20 -2.48
CA ASP A 20 -8.06 4.50 -3.40
C ASP A 20 -7.62 3.12 -3.91
N LYS A 21 -6.39 2.69 -3.58
CA LYS A 21 -5.84 1.39 -3.99
C LYS A 21 -5.53 0.47 -2.80
N THR A 22 -5.40 1.03 -1.60
CA THR A 22 -5.22 0.25 -0.37
C THR A 22 -6.42 -0.65 -0.07
N LYS A 23 -6.16 -1.90 0.35
CA LYS A 23 -7.21 -2.79 0.86
C LYS A 23 -7.60 -2.47 2.31
N ASP A 24 -6.82 -1.63 2.97
CA ASP A 24 -7.14 -1.08 4.27
C ASP A 24 -8.15 0.08 4.18
N ASN A 25 -9.43 -0.22 4.03
CA ASN A 25 -10.51 0.76 3.97
C ASN A 25 -11.40 0.74 5.23
N ASN A 26 -12.33 1.69 5.34
CA ASN A 26 -13.19 1.81 6.53
C ASN A 26 -14.05 0.55 6.77
N LYS A 27 -14.56 -0.09 5.71
CA LYS A 27 -15.34 -1.33 5.85
C LYS A 27 -14.47 -2.46 6.42
N ALA A 28 -13.26 -2.62 5.87
CA ALA A 28 -12.28 -3.56 6.40
C ALA A 28 -11.94 -3.29 7.89
N ARG A 29 -11.90 -2.03 8.32
CA ARG A 29 -11.71 -1.69 9.75
C ARG A 29 -12.90 -2.02 10.63
N LEU A 30 -14.12 -1.95 10.11
CA LEU A 30 -15.32 -2.41 10.82
C LEU A 30 -15.31 -3.93 10.95
N ASP A 31 -14.96 -4.64 9.87
CA ASP A 31 -14.83 -6.10 9.88
C ASP A 31 -13.73 -6.54 10.87
N VAL A 32 -12.60 -5.85 10.89
CA VAL A 32 -11.53 -6.09 11.89
C VAL A 32 -12.06 -5.91 13.32
N ALA A 33 -12.88 -4.89 13.58
CA ALA A 33 -13.44 -4.70 14.92
C ALA A 33 -14.48 -5.77 15.32
N LEU A 34 -15.17 -6.35 14.32
CA LEU A 34 -16.19 -7.38 14.54
C LEU A 34 -15.59 -8.77 14.70
N TYR A 35 -14.59 -9.12 13.88
CA TYR A 35 -14.09 -10.48 13.74
C TYR A 35 -12.65 -10.67 14.25
N CYS A 36 -11.91 -9.60 14.57
CA CYS A 36 -10.50 -9.70 14.97
C CYS A 36 -10.21 -8.95 16.28
N ASP A 37 -9.33 -9.51 17.12
CA ASP A 37 -8.81 -8.79 18.29
C ASP A 37 -7.62 -7.90 17.89
N ARG A 38 -7.93 -6.73 17.33
CA ARG A 38 -6.95 -5.73 16.88
C ARG A 38 -7.39 -4.30 17.23
N PRO A 39 -7.53 -3.94 18.51
CA PRO A 39 -8.08 -2.65 18.95
C PRO A 39 -7.32 -1.43 18.40
N LYS A 40 -6.01 -1.56 18.16
CA LYS A 40 -5.17 -0.49 17.57
C LYS A 40 -5.55 -0.15 16.12
N LEU A 41 -6.32 -1.00 15.46
CA LEU A 41 -6.80 -0.79 14.10
C LEU A 41 -8.26 -0.31 14.06
N HIS A 42 -8.99 -0.27 15.18
CA HIS A 42 -10.39 0.13 15.13
C HIS A 42 -10.54 1.59 14.70
N LEU A 43 -11.63 1.90 14.00
CA LEU A 43 -12.02 3.30 13.78
C LEU A 43 -12.31 3.92 15.15
N ASN A 44 -11.87 5.15 15.36
CA ASN A 44 -12.11 5.87 16.61
C ASN A 44 -12.57 7.30 16.34
N LYS A 45 -13.25 7.91 17.32
CA LYS A 45 -13.61 9.33 17.27
C LYS A 45 -12.51 10.14 17.95
N ASN A 46 -12.12 11.25 17.34
CA ASN A 46 -11.30 12.25 18.03
C ASN A 46 -12.13 13.02 19.06
N SER A 47 -11.48 13.92 19.82
CA SER A 47 -12.14 14.80 20.79
C SER A 47 -13.25 15.69 20.20
N LYS A 48 -13.29 15.86 18.87
CA LYS A 48 -14.31 16.63 18.15
C LYS A 48 -15.44 15.75 17.59
N GLY A 49 -15.50 14.47 17.95
CA GLY A 49 -16.51 13.52 17.49
C GLY A 49 -16.33 13.03 16.04
N VAL A 50 -15.25 13.43 15.36
CA VAL A 50 -14.96 13.05 13.98
C VAL A 50 -14.30 11.67 13.94
N TRP A 51 -14.85 10.77 13.13
CA TRP A 51 -14.27 9.44 12.88
C TRP A 51 -12.91 9.55 12.20
N LYS A 52 -11.94 8.79 12.72
CA LYS A 52 -10.61 8.64 12.17
C LYS A 52 -10.24 7.18 12.04
N LYS A 53 -9.55 6.87 10.94
CA LYS A 53 -8.86 5.60 10.74
C LYS A 53 -7.42 5.75 11.27
N PRO A 54 -7.04 5.10 12.38
CA PRO A 54 -5.66 5.17 12.86
C PRO A 54 -4.73 4.51 11.84
N ARG A 55 -3.54 5.11 11.65
CA ARG A 55 -2.50 4.57 10.78
C ARG A 55 -2.12 3.17 11.28
N ALA A 56 -2.15 2.18 10.40
CA ALA A 56 -1.71 0.85 10.75
C ALA A 56 -0.19 0.77 10.89
N LYS A 57 0.30 -0.10 11.77
CA LYS A 57 1.75 -0.31 11.99
C LYS A 57 2.47 -0.90 10.77
N TYR A 58 1.76 -1.60 9.89
CA TYR A 58 2.31 -2.16 8.67
C TYR A 58 2.46 -1.11 7.54
N CYS A 59 1.90 0.09 7.71
CA CYS A 59 2.08 1.17 6.75
C CYS A 59 3.44 1.83 6.98
N VAL A 60 4.34 1.71 6.00
CA VAL A 60 5.68 2.33 6.04
C VAL A 60 5.56 3.84 6.19
N SER A 61 6.48 4.51 6.87
CA SER A 61 6.41 5.96 7.08
C SER A 61 6.44 6.76 5.77
N LYS A 62 6.14 8.06 5.81
CA LYS A 62 6.19 8.91 4.61
C LYS A 62 7.61 8.99 4.02
N ASP A 63 8.62 8.96 4.89
CA ASP A 63 10.02 9.05 4.49
C ASP A 63 10.51 7.70 3.95
N ASP A 64 10.19 6.60 4.64
CA ASP A 64 10.51 5.25 4.18
C ASP A 64 9.86 4.93 2.83
N LYS A 65 8.63 5.41 2.62
CA LYS A 65 7.95 5.28 1.33
C LYS A 65 8.78 5.87 0.19
N MET A 66 9.38 7.04 0.39
CA MET A 66 10.23 7.64 -0.64
C MET A 66 11.51 6.84 -0.86
N THR A 67 12.13 6.36 0.22
CA THR A 67 13.32 5.50 0.15
C THR A 67 13.04 4.22 -0.64
N ILE A 68 11.92 3.54 -0.34
CA ILE A 68 11.50 2.32 -1.03
C ILE A 68 11.24 2.58 -2.51
N LEU A 69 10.54 3.66 -2.86
CA LEU A 69 10.27 3.99 -4.26
C LEU A 69 11.56 4.33 -5.04
N LYS A 70 12.51 5.03 -4.43
CA LYS A 70 13.83 5.26 -5.03
C LYS A 70 14.58 3.95 -5.27
N TRP A 71 14.59 3.06 -4.27
CA TRP A 71 15.18 1.74 -4.42
C TRP A 71 14.54 0.94 -5.56
N PHE A 72 13.21 0.95 -5.70
CA PHE A 72 12.53 0.33 -6.85
C PHE A 72 12.90 0.97 -8.21
N LYS A 73 13.30 2.25 -8.21
CA LYS A 73 13.77 2.94 -9.42
C LYS A 73 15.17 2.47 -9.85
N GLU A 74 15.99 2.10 -8.87
CA GLU A 74 17.41 1.78 -9.05
C GLU A 74 17.67 0.28 -9.19
N VAL A 75 16.81 -0.57 -8.61
CA VAL A 75 16.97 -2.01 -8.63
C VAL A 75 16.97 -2.55 -10.07
N LYS A 76 17.97 -3.36 -10.38
CA LYS A 76 18.12 -4.05 -11.66
C LYS A 76 18.17 -5.54 -11.42
N PHE A 77 17.50 -6.28 -12.28
CA PHE A 77 17.52 -7.74 -12.29
C PHE A 77 18.23 -8.20 -13.57
N SER A 78 18.80 -9.41 -13.54
CA SER A 78 19.29 -10.06 -14.75
C SER A 78 18.14 -10.27 -15.73
N ASP A 79 18.47 -10.38 -17.01
CA ASP A 79 17.46 -10.65 -18.03
C ASP A 79 16.72 -11.97 -17.74
N GLY A 80 15.42 -11.99 -18.01
CA GLY A 80 14.53 -13.13 -17.72
C GLY A 80 14.15 -13.36 -16.26
N PHE A 81 14.75 -12.67 -15.27
CA PHE A 81 14.44 -12.90 -13.84
C PHE A 81 13.16 -12.18 -13.37
N ALA A 82 13.06 -10.88 -13.64
CA ALA A 82 11.92 -10.07 -13.21
C ALA A 82 11.66 -8.91 -14.18
N ALA A 83 10.43 -8.38 -14.13
CA ALA A 83 10.06 -7.19 -14.88
C ALA A 83 10.87 -5.97 -14.40
N ASN A 84 11.14 -5.03 -15.32
CA ASN A 84 11.85 -3.80 -14.99
C ASN A 84 10.97 -2.85 -14.16
N LEU A 85 11.12 -2.91 -12.83
CA LEU A 85 10.36 -2.11 -11.86
C LEU A 85 10.67 -0.60 -11.94
N SER A 86 11.80 -0.19 -12.52
CA SER A 86 12.09 1.23 -12.66
C SER A 86 11.04 1.97 -13.51
N LYS A 87 10.41 1.28 -14.46
CA LYS A 87 9.36 1.85 -15.31
C LYS A 87 8.02 2.01 -14.60
N THR A 88 7.80 1.29 -13.49
CA THR A 88 6.53 1.32 -12.76
C THR A 88 6.50 2.40 -11.68
N VAL A 89 7.62 3.06 -11.36
CA VAL A 89 7.70 4.04 -10.27
C VAL A 89 7.58 5.48 -10.76
N ASN A 90 6.67 6.25 -10.15
CA ASN A 90 6.60 7.71 -10.24
C ASN A 90 6.93 8.36 -8.88
N LEU A 91 8.13 8.93 -8.78
CA LEU A 91 8.62 9.57 -7.56
C LEU A 91 7.92 10.90 -7.24
N HIS A 92 7.44 11.63 -8.25
CA HIS A 92 6.74 12.89 -8.05
C HIS A 92 5.36 12.67 -7.41
N GLN A 93 4.63 11.69 -7.92
CA GLN A 93 3.31 11.29 -7.39
C GLN A 93 3.41 10.36 -6.18
N LYS A 94 4.62 9.87 -5.85
CA LYS A 94 4.88 8.92 -4.75
C LYS A 94 4.04 7.65 -4.87
N LYS A 95 3.95 7.11 -6.09
CA LYS A 95 3.11 5.96 -6.46
C LYS A 95 3.88 4.98 -7.34
N MET A 96 3.42 3.73 -7.33
CA MET A 96 3.78 2.72 -8.34
C MET A 96 2.57 2.43 -9.21
N TYR A 97 2.82 2.22 -10.50
CA TYR A 97 1.85 1.85 -11.52
C TYR A 97 2.24 0.50 -12.09
N TRP A 98 1.36 -0.48 -11.93
CA TRP A 98 1.51 -1.71 -12.69
C TRP A 98 1.03 -1.45 -14.10
N ALA A 99 1.89 -1.59 -15.09
CA ALA A 99 1.49 -1.44 -16.49
C ALA A 99 0.25 -2.29 -16.76
N GLU A 100 -0.83 -1.65 -17.20
CA GLU A 100 -1.79 -2.30 -18.07
C GLU A 100 -1.01 -2.60 -19.34
N LYS A 101 -1.04 -3.86 -19.80
CA LYS A 101 -0.49 -4.15 -21.13
C LYS A 101 -1.25 -3.27 -22.12
N PRO A 102 -0.58 -2.68 -23.12
CA PRO A 102 -1.30 -2.19 -24.29
C PRO A 102 -2.13 -3.31 -24.92
#